data_AF-A0A662J789-F1
#
_entry.id   AF-A0A662J789-F1
#
_cell.length_a   1.000
_cell.length_b   1.000
_cell.length_c   1.000
_cell.angle_alpha   90.00
_cell.angle_beta   90.00
_cell.angle_gamma   90.00
#
_symmetry.space_group_name_H-M   'P 1'
#
loop_
_entity.id
_entity.type
_entity.pdbx_description
1 polymer ?
#
loop_
_entity_poly.entity_id
_entity_poly.type
_entity_poly.pdbx_seq_one_letter_code
_entity_poly.pdbx_strand_id
1 'polypeptide(L)'
;MTKLSRRELKAVHKPQYVDKIPKFVKGKVGSLLEKVNERGIIDRAIEELELKEIWERDVSQLSGGELQRVAIAAAILREADIYLFDEPSSYLDVRQRMKAAKFIRSLVSEGKIVVVVEHDLAILDYLSDHICVLYGKPGVYGVISHPYSVRVGINVYLDGYLPDENMRLRTEPVRFRVKPAPMEQKFEAPLIKWGEMSKKLGTFTLKVEGGVLHKGEVACALGPNGIGKTTFVKLLAGSLEPDEGFAPTSLFGLKVSHKPQYLTEL
;
A
#
# COMPACT_ATOMS: atom_id res chain seq x y z
N MET A 1 -1.44 51.97 -6.36
CA MET A 1 -1.83 50.56 -6.64
C MET A 1 -0.64 49.93 -7.34
N THR A 2 0.04 48.87 -6.87
CA THR A 2 -0.42 47.74 -6.07
C THR A 2 0.80 47.16 -5.34
N LYS A 3 0.78 47.20 -4.00
CA LYS A 3 1.68 46.37 -3.17
C LYS A 3 1.20 44.92 -3.32
N LEU A 4 1.79 44.15 -4.25
CA LEU A 4 1.68 42.70 -4.20
C LEU A 4 2.61 42.22 -3.08
N SER A 5 2.06 41.92 -1.92
CA SER A 5 2.78 41.19 -0.88
C SER A 5 3.16 39.82 -1.45
N ARG A 6 4.46 39.50 -1.47
CA ARG A 6 4.92 38.12 -1.67
C ARG A 6 4.44 37.32 -0.46
N ARG A 7 3.30 36.66 -0.57
CA ARG A 7 2.86 35.65 0.39
C ARG A 7 3.86 34.50 0.30
N GLU A 8 4.58 34.22 1.38
CA GLU A 8 5.42 33.02 1.47
C GLU A 8 4.52 31.79 1.41
N LEU A 9 4.71 30.94 0.41
CA LEU A 9 3.96 29.68 0.27
C LEU A 9 4.39 28.72 1.37
N LYS A 10 3.43 28.20 2.14
CA LYS A 10 3.70 27.20 3.18
C LYS A 10 3.61 25.79 2.58
N ALA A 11 4.66 25.00 2.76
CA ALA A 11 4.74 23.63 2.28
C ALA A 11 4.75 22.62 3.42
N VAL A 12 4.03 21.51 3.24
CA VAL A 12 4.08 20.34 4.13
C VAL A 12 4.53 19.13 3.35
N HIS A 13 5.48 18.38 3.92
CA HIS A 13 6.04 17.18 3.33
C HIS A 13 5.85 15.98 4.26
N LYS A 14 5.24 14.91 3.73
CA LYS A 14 5.18 13.60 4.39
C LYS A 14 6.42 12.79 3.98
N PRO A 15 7.28 12.36 4.93
CA PRO A 15 8.49 11.60 4.60
C PRO A 15 8.19 10.19 4.08
N GLN A 16 9.06 9.65 3.23
CA GLN A 16 8.99 8.28 2.70
C GLN A 16 9.16 7.21 3.81
N TYR A 17 10.23 7.33 4.61
CA TYR A 17 10.62 6.33 5.62
C TYR A 17 9.87 6.50 6.95
N VAL A 18 8.63 6.02 6.99
CA VAL A 18 7.80 6.10 8.21
C VAL A 18 8.27 5.21 9.35
N ASP A 19 9.01 4.15 9.05
CA ASP A 19 9.67 3.25 10.00
C ASP A 19 10.71 3.96 10.89
N LYS A 20 11.22 5.12 10.43
CA LYS A 20 12.18 5.93 11.19
C LYS A 20 11.51 6.95 12.11
N ILE A 21 10.20 7.21 11.96
CA ILE A 21 9.47 8.19 12.77
C ILE A 21 9.64 7.93 14.28
N PRO A 22 9.51 6.69 14.79
CA PRO A 22 9.70 6.41 16.21
C PRO A 22 11.08 6.77 16.79
N LYS A 23 12.11 6.93 15.94
CA LYS A 23 13.45 7.34 16.38
C LYS A 23 13.52 8.82 16.75
N PHE A 24 12.70 9.64 16.12
CA PHE A 24 12.73 11.10 16.24
C PHE A 24 11.53 11.65 17.01
N VAL A 25 10.41 10.94 16.99
CA VAL A 25 9.16 11.37 17.62
C VAL A 25 8.74 10.34 18.67
N LYS A 26 8.46 10.83 19.88
CA LYS A 26 8.01 10.02 21.01
C LYS A 26 6.68 10.54 21.56
N GLY A 27 5.89 9.63 22.11
CA GLY A 27 4.61 9.92 22.74
C GLY A 27 3.43 9.26 22.04
N LYS A 28 2.25 9.52 22.61
CA LYS A 28 0.97 9.00 22.11
C LYS A 28 0.56 9.65 20.81
N VAL A 29 -0.08 8.87 19.94
CA VAL A 29 -0.60 9.33 18.64
C VAL A 29 -1.52 10.54 18.79
N GLY A 30 -2.52 10.46 19.66
CA GLY A 30 -3.50 11.54 19.85
C GLY A 30 -2.85 12.87 20.21
N SER A 31 -2.00 12.86 21.24
CA SER A 31 -1.28 14.06 21.69
C SER A 31 -0.35 14.65 20.62
N LEU A 32 0.18 13.84 19.71
CA LEU A 32 1.02 14.31 18.60
C LEU A 32 0.17 14.93 17.49
N LEU A 33 -0.97 14.31 17.15
CA LEU A 33 -1.87 14.81 16.12
C LEU A 33 -2.60 16.08 16.54
N GLU A 34 -3.00 16.19 17.81
CA GLU A 34 -3.57 17.41 18.38
C GLU A 34 -2.62 18.61 18.27
N LYS A 35 -1.32 18.40 18.52
CA LYS A 35 -0.31 19.46 18.40
C LYS A 35 -0.14 20.01 16.99
N VAL A 36 -0.46 19.22 15.97
CA VAL A 36 -0.32 19.61 14.55
C VAL A 36 -1.66 19.89 13.89
N ASN A 37 -2.76 19.89 14.65
CA ASN A 37 -4.12 20.15 14.18
C ASN A 37 -4.38 21.64 13.95
N GLU A 38 -3.70 22.22 12.97
CA GLU A 38 -3.87 23.62 12.58
C GLU A 38 -5.18 23.85 11.81
N ARG A 39 -5.71 22.81 11.15
CA ARG A 39 -6.91 22.89 10.31
C ARG A 39 -8.22 22.54 11.01
N GLY A 40 -8.19 22.04 12.24
CA GLY A 40 -9.39 21.70 13.02
C GLY A 40 -10.18 20.49 12.48
N ILE A 41 -9.58 19.64 11.64
CA ILE A 41 -10.25 18.49 10.99
C ILE A 41 -9.84 17.13 11.57
N ILE A 42 -9.47 17.10 12.85
CA ILE A 42 -8.91 15.91 13.51
C ILE A 42 -9.89 14.73 13.55
N ASP A 43 -11.18 14.98 13.79
CA ASP A 43 -12.21 13.93 13.82
C ASP A 43 -12.35 13.25 12.46
N ARG A 44 -12.30 14.04 11.39
CA ARG A 44 -12.29 13.53 10.02
C ARG A 44 -11.05 12.69 9.75
N ALA A 45 -9.87 13.14 10.19
CA ALA A 45 -8.65 12.36 10.05
C ALA A 45 -8.71 11.04 10.82
N ILE A 46 -9.30 11.03 12.02
CA ILE A 46 -9.50 9.82 12.83
C ILE A 46 -10.39 8.81 12.10
N GLU A 47 -11.47 9.25 11.46
CA GLU A 47 -12.40 8.39 10.74
C GLU A 47 -11.83 7.88 9.41
N GLU A 48 -11.33 8.79 8.57
CA GLU A 48 -10.80 8.46 7.24
C GLU A 48 -9.58 7.55 7.34
N LEU A 49 -8.71 7.77 8.33
CA LEU A 49 -7.48 7.00 8.50
C LEU A 49 -7.58 5.93 9.59
N GLU A 50 -8.78 5.63 10.09
CA GLU A 50 -9.05 4.56 11.06
C GLU A 50 -8.15 4.61 12.31
N LEU A 51 -7.94 5.81 12.86
CA LEU A 51 -6.93 6.04 13.92
C LEU A 51 -7.46 5.76 15.33
N LYS A 52 -8.76 5.48 15.50
CA LYS A 52 -9.40 5.30 16.83
C LYS A 52 -8.68 4.25 17.68
N GLU A 53 -8.36 3.09 17.10
CA GLU A 53 -7.72 1.97 17.82
C GLU A 53 -6.28 2.24 18.22
N ILE A 54 -5.62 3.21 17.56
CA ILE A 54 -4.22 3.55 17.82
C ILE A 54 -4.03 4.91 18.51
N TRP A 55 -5.13 5.60 18.82
CA TRP A 55 -5.12 6.95 19.36
C TRP A 55 -4.30 7.10 20.65
N GLU A 56 -4.48 6.15 21.57
CA GLU A 56 -3.82 6.13 22.87
C GLU A 56 -2.48 5.38 22.88
N ARG A 57 -2.08 4.78 21.74
CA ARG A 57 -0.85 4.01 21.64
C ARG A 57 0.35 4.91 21.41
N ASP A 58 1.50 4.46 21.90
CA ASP A 58 2.78 5.11 21.60
C ASP A 58 3.21 4.84 20.16
N VAL A 59 3.78 5.86 19.50
CA VAL A 59 4.27 5.77 18.12
C VAL A 59 5.33 4.66 17.95
N SER A 60 6.11 4.36 18.98
CA SER A 60 7.11 3.28 18.96
C SER A 60 6.53 1.86 18.90
N GLN A 61 5.24 1.70 19.20
CA GLN A 61 4.56 0.41 19.20
C GLN A 61 3.76 0.17 17.91
N LEU A 62 3.76 1.13 16.99
CA LEU A 62 2.97 1.06 15.77
C LEU A 62 3.67 0.24 14.69
N SER A 63 2.88 -0.53 13.94
CA SER A 63 3.29 -1.17 12.69
C SER A 63 3.54 -0.13 11.59
N GLY A 64 4.24 -0.53 10.51
CA GLY A 64 4.51 0.36 9.38
C GLY A 64 3.24 0.97 8.76
N GLY A 65 2.14 0.19 8.65
CA GLY A 65 0.86 0.68 8.14
C GLY A 65 0.14 1.64 9.09
N GLU A 66 0.28 1.44 10.40
CA GLU A 66 -0.23 2.39 11.40
C GLU A 66 0.58 3.70 11.37
N LEU A 67 1.91 3.61 11.32
CA LEU A 67 2.80 4.77 11.20
C LEU A 67 2.52 5.57 9.93
N GLN A 68 2.27 4.89 8.82
CA GLN A 68 1.90 5.51 7.55
C GLN A 68 0.61 6.34 7.68
N ARG A 69 -0.43 5.77 8.29
CA ARG A 69 -1.71 6.48 8.51
C ARG A 69 -1.52 7.69 9.41
N VAL A 70 -0.75 7.56 10.50
CA VAL A 70 -0.41 8.69 11.38
C VAL A 70 0.39 9.77 10.63
N ALA A 71 1.34 9.40 9.78
CA ALA A 71 2.14 10.34 9.00
C ALA A 71 1.29 11.12 7.98
N ILE A 72 0.35 10.45 7.30
CA ILE A 72 -0.60 11.09 6.39
C ILE A 72 -1.52 12.04 7.18
N ALA A 73 -2.05 11.60 8.32
CA ALA A 73 -2.87 12.44 9.19
C ALA A 73 -2.12 13.71 9.62
N ALA A 74 -0.90 13.57 10.15
CA ALA A 74 -0.09 14.69 10.60
C ALA A 74 0.24 15.67 9.47
N ALA A 75 0.45 15.18 8.25
CA ALA A 75 0.68 16.04 7.09
C ALA A 75 -0.59 16.81 6.71
N ILE A 76 -1.74 16.13 6.65
CA ILE A 76 -3.02 16.75 6.28
C ILE A 76 -3.49 17.73 7.36
N LEU A 77 -3.25 17.48 8.65
CA LEU A 77 -3.74 18.34 9.74
C LEU A 77 -3.06 19.71 9.82
N ARG A 78 -1.85 19.84 9.26
CA ARG A 78 -1.12 21.11 9.17
C ARG A 78 -1.69 21.98 8.07
N GLU A 79 -1.76 23.28 8.29
CA GLU A 79 -2.21 24.23 7.29
C GLU A 79 -1.05 24.57 6.35
N ALA A 80 -1.25 24.34 5.06
CA ALA A 80 -0.27 24.60 4.01
C ALA A 80 -0.97 25.01 2.71
N ASP A 81 -0.22 25.65 1.81
CA ASP A 81 -0.64 25.92 0.44
C ASP A 81 -0.32 24.73 -0.49
N ILE A 82 0.78 24.02 -0.21
CA ILE A 82 1.22 22.83 -0.95
C ILE A 82 1.51 21.64 -0.02
N TYR A 83 1.03 20.46 -0.42
CA TYR A 83 1.22 19.18 0.26
C TYR A 83 1.97 18.21 -0.64
N LEU A 84 3.05 17.65 -0.12
CA LEU A 84 3.92 16.71 -0.82
C LEU A 84 3.83 15.35 -0.12
N PHE A 85 3.35 14.32 -0.83
CA PHE A 85 3.23 12.97 -0.32
C PHE A 85 4.18 12.02 -1.05
N ASP A 86 5.17 11.51 -0.32
CA ASP A 86 6.08 10.50 -0.84
C ASP A 86 5.62 9.09 -0.44
N GLU A 87 5.24 8.29 -1.44
CA GLU A 87 4.69 6.93 -1.33
C GLU A 87 3.63 6.78 -0.21
N PRO A 88 2.49 7.47 -0.26
CA PRO A 88 1.43 7.36 0.75
C PRO A 88 0.74 5.98 0.81
N SER A 89 0.78 5.16 -0.24
CA SER A 89 0.13 3.84 -0.27
C SER A 89 0.94 2.71 0.38
N SER A 90 2.23 2.93 0.63
CA SER A 90 3.14 1.93 1.20
C SER A 90 2.67 1.40 2.55
N TYR A 91 2.85 0.09 2.79
CA TYR A 91 2.39 -0.66 3.98
C TYR A 91 0.88 -0.77 4.20
N LEU A 92 0.06 -0.04 3.45
CA LEU A 92 -1.40 -0.07 3.58
C LEU A 92 -2.00 -1.24 2.80
N ASP A 93 -3.08 -1.83 3.31
CA ASP A 93 -3.91 -2.75 2.54
C ASP A 93 -4.82 -1.99 1.55
N VAL A 94 -5.48 -2.72 0.64
CA VAL A 94 -6.31 -2.14 -0.43
C VAL A 94 -7.34 -1.15 0.11
N ARG A 95 -8.02 -1.48 1.22
CA ARG A 95 -9.05 -0.61 1.79
C ARG A 95 -8.43 0.67 2.35
N GLN A 96 -7.36 0.51 3.11
CA GLN A 96 -6.64 1.63 3.72
C GLN A 96 -6.03 2.56 2.68
N ARG A 97 -5.48 2.02 1.58
CA ARG A 97 -4.97 2.82 0.45
C ARG A 97 -6.05 3.69 -0.16
N MET A 98 -7.23 3.13 -0.44
CA MET A 98 -8.34 3.89 -1.02
C MET A 98 -8.84 5.00 -0.09
N LYS A 99 -8.90 4.74 1.22
CA LYS A 99 -9.27 5.76 2.21
C LYS A 99 -8.23 6.88 2.31
N ALA A 100 -6.95 6.52 2.41
CA ALA A 100 -5.86 7.49 2.40
C ALA A 100 -5.88 8.34 1.12
N ALA A 101 -6.07 7.71 -0.03
CA ALA A 101 -6.14 8.40 -1.31
C ALA A 101 -7.33 9.36 -1.37
N LYS A 102 -8.52 8.96 -0.91
CA LYS A 102 -9.70 9.83 -0.78
C LYS A 102 -9.42 11.07 0.08
N PHE A 103 -8.74 10.87 1.21
CA PHE A 103 -8.46 11.97 2.12
C PHE A 103 -7.39 12.93 1.58
N ILE A 104 -6.36 12.41 0.91
CA ILE A 104 -5.38 13.23 0.17
C ILE A 104 -6.10 14.03 -0.93
N ARG A 105 -6.97 13.39 -1.70
CA ARG A 105 -7.72 14.03 -2.79
C ARG A 105 -8.64 15.15 -2.29
N SER A 106 -9.14 15.07 -1.06
CA SER A 106 -9.99 16.14 -0.52
C SER A 106 -9.28 17.47 -0.37
N LEU A 107 -7.94 17.48 -0.23
CA LEU A 107 -7.14 18.71 -0.23
C LEU A 107 -7.32 19.51 -1.52
N VAL A 108 -7.44 18.83 -2.66
CA VAL A 108 -7.64 19.47 -3.97
C VAL A 108 -8.99 20.18 -4.02
N SER A 109 -10.04 19.55 -3.49
CA SER A 109 -11.38 20.17 -3.38
C SER A 109 -11.39 21.42 -2.49
N GLU A 110 -10.40 21.56 -1.60
CA GLU A 110 -10.21 22.71 -0.72
C GLU A 110 -9.26 23.77 -1.33
N GLY A 111 -8.89 23.62 -2.61
CA GLY A 111 -8.04 24.56 -3.34
C GLY A 111 -6.55 24.46 -2.99
N LYS A 112 -6.12 23.36 -2.34
CA LYS A 112 -4.71 23.11 -2.02
C LYS A 112 -3.97 22.46 -3.18
N ILE A 113 -2.67 22.72 -3.28
CA ILE A 113 -1.80 22.05 -4.25
C ILE A 113 -1.31 20.73 -3.65
N VAL A 114 -1.37 19.65 -4.42
CA VAL A 114 -0.93 18.32 -3.98
C VAL A 114 0.04 17.74 -5.00
N VAL A 115 1.19 17.26 -4.54
CA VAL A 115 2.14 16.46 -5.32
C VAL A 115 2.27 15.11 -4.65
N VAL A 116 2.15 14.04 -5.44
CA VAL A 116 2.23 12.66 -4.95
C VAL A 116 3.27 11.90 -5.76
N VAL A 117 4.15 11.18 -5.06
CA VAL A 117 5.03 10.16 -5.64
C VAL A 117 4.42 8.80 -5.32
N GLU A 118 4.15 7.98 -6.34
CA GLU A 118 3.50 6.68 -6.19
C GLU A 118 4.05 5.65 -7.17
N HIS A 119 3.95 4.39 -6.77
CA HIS A 119 4.27 3.22 -7.60
C HIS A 119 3.04 2.36 -7.91
N ASP A 120 1.95 2.56 -7.16
CA ASP A 120 0.68 1.87 -7.40
C ASP A 120 -0.15 2.61 -8.46
N LEU A 121 -0.20 2.04 -9.67
CA LEU A 121 -0.91 2.66 -10.80
C LEU A 121 -2.41 2.85 -10.54
N ALA A 122 -3.05 2.01 -9.72
CA ALA A 122 -4.47 2.15 -9.42
C ALA A 122 -4.74 3.31 -8.46
N ILE A 123 -3.86 3.52 -7.48
CA ILE A 123 -3.93 4.67 -6.58
C ILE A 123 -3.56 5.96 -7.32
N LEU A 124 -2.57 5.90 -8.19
CA LEU A 124 -2.14 7.01 -9.02
C LEU A 124 -3.26 7.47 -9.98
N ASP A 125 -3.94 6.53 -10.65
CA ASP A 125 -5.11 6.83 -11.50
C ASP A 125 -6.23 7.54 -10.73
N TYR A 126 -6.43 7.18 -9.46
CA TYR A 126 -7.43 7.80 -8.60
C TYR A 126 -7.01 9.20 -8.09
N LEU A 127 -5.73 9.40 -7.77
CA LEU A 127 -5.23 10.60 -7.09
C LEU A 127 -4.93 11.77 -8.03
N SER A 128 -4.48 11.47 -9.24
CA SER A 128 -3.81 12.45 -10.10
C SER A 128 -4.76 13.10 -11.09
N ASP A 129 -4.51 14.37 -11.42
CA ASP A 129 -5.06 15.03 -12.62
C ASP A 129 -4.05 15.01 -13.79
N HIS A 130 -2.76 14.98 -13.44
CA HIS A 130 -1.64 14.92 -14.36
C HIS A 130 -0.57 13.97 -13.84
N ILE A 131 0.21 13.40 -14.75
CA ILE A 131 1.32 12.49 -14.44
C ILE A 131 2.58 12.99 -15.11
N CYS A 132 3.67 13.06 -14.34
CA CYS A 132 5.01 13.16 -14.89
C CYS A 132 5.73 11.83 -14.68
N VAL A 133 6.38 11.32 -15.70
CA VAL A 133 7.15 10.07 -15.65
C VAL A 133 8.60 10.40 -15.35
N LEU A 134 9.15 9.76 -14.31
CA LEU A 134 10.57 9.81 -14.01
C LEU A 134 11.30 8.72 -14.77
N TYR A 135 12.40 9.07 -15.44
CA TYR A 135 13.24 8.13 -16.18
C TYR A 135 14.72 8.45 -16.05
N GLY A 136 15.58 7.50 -16.40
CA GLY A 136 17.03 7.66 -16.32
C GLY A 136 17.72 6.38 -15.89
N LYS A 137 18.81 6.51 -15.15
CA LYS A 137 19.60 5.38 -14.65
C LYS A 137 19.64 5.41 -13.12
N PRO A 138 19.10 4.38 -12.43
CA PRO A 138 19.12 4.31 -10.96
C PRO A 138 20.51 4.54 -10.38
N GLY A 139 20.61 5.44 -9.40
CA GLY A 139 21.88 5.80 -8.75
C GLY A 139 22.82 6.69 -9.58
N VAL A 140 22.43 7.10 -10.78
CA VAL A 140 23.27 7.94 -11.66
C VAL A 140 22.57 9.26 -12.01
N TYR A 141 21.39 9.20 -12.63
CA TYR A 141 20.63 10.40 -12.97
C TYR A 141 19.13 10.09 -13.12
N GLY A 142 18.30 11.11 -12.92
CA GLY A 142 16.87 11.07 -13.17
C GLY A 142 16.42 12.34 -13.89
N VAL A 143 15.50 12.19 -14.83
CA VAL A 143 14.86 13.26 -15.59
C VAL A 143 13.34 13.11 -15.42
N ILE A 144 12.64 14.23 -15.32
CA ILE A 144 11.18 14.29 -15.22
C ILE A 144 10.64 14.65 -16.61
N SER A 145 9.68 13.88 -17.12
CA SER A 145 9.01 14.17 -18.38
C SER A 145 8.15 15.43 -18.31
N HIS A 146 7.65 15.87 -19.46
CA HIS A 146 6.51 16.78 -19.50
C HIS A 146 5.27 16.13 -18.85
N PRO A 147 4.31 16.94 -18.35
CA PRO A 147 3.09 16.42 -17.75
C PRO A 147 2.17 15.84 -18.82
N TYR A 148 1.74 14.60 -18.60
CA TYR A 148 0.73 13.90 -19.38
C TYR A 148 -0.64 13.95 -18.67
N SER A 149 -1.72 13.78 -19.42
CA SER A 149 -3.01 13.40 -18.81
C SER A 149 -2.89 12.00 -18.21
N VAL A 150 -3.68 11.71 -17.17
CA VAL A 150 -3.56 10.47 -16.38
C VAL A 150 -3.55 9.21 -17.26
N ARG A 151 -4.57 9.06 -18.11
CA ARG A 151 -4.69 7.88 -18.98
C ARG A 151 -3.53 7.75 -19.96
N VAL A 152 -3.06 8.86 -20.54
CA VAL A 152 -1.94 8.83 -21.49
C VAL A 152 -0.65 8.48 -20.76
N GLY A 153 -0.37 9.15 -19.63
CA GLY A 153 0.82 8.93 -18.80
C GLY A 153 0.96 7.48 -18.35
N ILE A 154 -0.11 6.86 -17.85
CA ILE A 154 -0.11 5.44 -17.46
C ILE A 154 0.19 4.54 -18.67
N ASN A 155 -0.46 4.78 -19.81
CA ASN A 155 -0.27 3.93 -21.00
C ASN A 155 1.14 4.05 -21.57
N VAL A 156 1.69 5.26 -21.74
CA VAL A 156 3.07 5.44 -22.24
C VAL A 156 4.10 4.86 -21.28
N TYR A 157 3.84 4.99 -19.96
CA TYR A 157 4.66 4.33 -18.96
C TYR A 157 4.60 2.81 -19.14
N LEU A 158 3.42 2.19 -19.26
CA LEU A 158 3.26 0.74 -19.44
C LEU A 158 3.86 0.23 -20.76
N ASP A 159 3.66 0.94 -21.85
CA ASP A 159 4.23 0.63 -23.17
C ASP A 159 5.77 0.73 -23.18
N GLY A 160 6.33 1.52 -22.26
CA GLY A 160 7.78 1.58 -22.05
C GLY A 160 8.52 2.55 -22.95
N TYR A 161 7.80 3.49 -23.56
CA TYR A 161 8.36 4.50 -24.45
C TYR A 161 7.66 5.84 -24.25
N LEU A 162 8.44 6.88 -23.98
CA LEU A 162 8.00 8.26 -23.85
C LEU A 162 8.18 8.96 -25.21
N PRO A 163 7.09 9.20 -25.95
CA PRO A 163 7.18 9.74 -27.30
C PRO A 163 7.69 11.18 -27.33
N ASP A 164 7.24 12.03 -26.39
CA ASP A 164 7.57 13.45 -26.37
C ASP A 164 9.04 13.68 -26.02
N GLU A 165 9.60 12.81 -25.18
CA GLU A 165 11.03 12.79 -24.84
C GLU A 165 11.88 11.94 -25.79
N ASN A 166 11.27 11.26 -26.77
CA ASN A 166 11.92 10.26 -27.62
C ASN A 166 12.78 9.25 -26.81
N MET A 167 12.25 8.79 -25.69
CA MET A 167 13.00 8.03 -24.69
C MET A 167 12.39 6.65 -24.43
N ARG A 168 13.20 5.60 -24.56
CA ARG A 168 12.78 4.23 -24.26
C ARG A 168 13.09 3.89 -22.80
N LEU A 169 12.04 3.64 -22.01
CA LEU A 169 12.13 3.25 -20.61
C LEU A 169 12.50 1.77 -20.45
N ARG A 170 11.97 0.92 -21.33
CA ARG A 170 12.16 -0.54 -21.30
C ARG A 170 12.03 -1.15 -22.70
N THR A 171 12.62 -2.33 -22.87
CA THR A 171 12.56 -3.09 -24.12
C THR A 171 11.19 -3.74 -24.32
N GLU A 172 10.62 -4.30 -23.27
CA GLU A 172 9.35 -5.02 -23.31
C GLU A 172 8.23 -4.24 -22.59
N PRO A 173 7.04 -4.08 -23.22
CA PRO A 173 5.92 -3.41 -22.59
C PRO A 173 5.30 -4.27 -21.49
N VAL A 174 4.73 -3.61 -20.47
CA VAL A 174 3.93 -4.27 -19.44
C VAL A 174 2.50 -4.41 -19.97
N ARG A 175 2.06 -5.65 -20.21
CA ARG A 175 0.74 -5.97 -20.74
C ARG A 175 -0.14 -6.64 -19.68
N PHE A 176 -1.33 -6.10 -19.45
CA PHE A 176 -2.36 -6.75 -18.64
C PHE A 176 -3.25 -7.62 -19.51
N ARG A 177 -3.55 -8.84 -19.06
CA ARG A 177 -4.50 -9.72 -19.74
C ARG A 177 -5.91 -9.24 -19.48
N VAL A 178 -6.63 -8.83 -20.54
CA VAL A 178 -8.01 -8.33 -20.44
C VAL A 178 -9.02 -9.44 -20.12
N LYS A 179 -8.69 -10.68 -20.49
CA LYS A 179 -9.44 -11.88 -20.13
C LYS A 179 -8.49 -12.90 -19.51
N PRO A 180 -8.91 -13.64 -18.47
CA PRO A 180 -8.16 -14.80 -18.04
C PRO A 180 -7.97 -15.71 -19.26
N ALA A 181 -6.80 -16.33 -19.38
CA ALA A 181 -6.59 -17.33 -20.43
C ALA A 181 -7.71 -18.38 -20.30
N PRO A 182 -8.35 -18.82 -21.40
CA PRO A 182 -9.26 -19.95 -21.32
C PRO A 182 -8.54 -21.08 -20.59
N MET A 183 -9.19 -21.67 -19.59
CA MET A 183 -8.69 -22.85 -18.90
C MET A 183 -8.69 -24.02 -19.91
N GLU A 184 -7.63 -24.12 -20.71
CA GLU A 184 -7.47 -25.21 -21.69
C GLU A 184 -7.01 -26.51 -21.04
N GLN A 185 -6.61 -26.49 -19.76
CA GLN A 185 -6.23 -27.69 -19.03
C GLN A 185 -7.43 -28.28 -18.29
N LYS A 186 -7.82 -29.49 -18.68
CA LYS A 186 -8.53 -30.40 -17.78
C LYS A 186 -7.66 -30.55 -16.54
N PHE A 187 -8.11 -30.04 -15.40
CA PHE A 187 -7.36 -30.22 -14.16
C PHE A 187 -7.17 -31.72 -13.90
N GLU A 188 -5.91 -32.14 -13.75
CA GLU A 188 -5.59 -33.42 -13.14
C GLU A 188 -6.16 -33.45 -11.71
N ALA A 189 -6.16 -34.63 -11.07
CA ALA A 189 -6.59 -34.80 -9.69
C ALA A 189 -6.00 -33.70 -8.77
N PRO A 190 -6.77 -33.23 -7.76
CA PRO A 190 -6.35 -32.12 -6.91
C PRO A 190 -4.99 -32.39 -6.26
N LEU A 191 -4.07 -31.45 -6.43
CA LEU A 191 -2.70 -31.58 -5.92
C LEU A 191 -2.64 -31.25 -4.42
N ILE A 192 -3.46 -30.30 -3.99
CA ILE A 192 -3.52 -29.85 -2.60
C ILE A 192 -4.99 -29.81 -2.19
N LYS A 193 -5.32 -30.48 -1.09
CA LYS A 193 -6.61 -30.38 -0.42
C LYS A 193 -6.37 -30.13 1.06
N TRP A 194 -7.01 -29.11 1.61
CA TRP A 194 -7.04 -28.86 3.04
C TRP A 194 -8.46 -28.99 3.56
N GLY A 195 -8.58 -29.46 4.80
CA GLY A 195 -9.86 -29.52 5.50
C GLY A 195 -10.17 -28.19 6.18
N GLU A 196 -11.28 -28.17 6.91
CA GLU A 196 -11.49 -27.12 7.90
C GLU A 196 -10.35 -27.16 8.92
N MET A 197 -9.81 -25.99 9.25
CA MET A 197 -8.76 -25.86 10.26
C MET A 197 -8.88 -24.55 11.04
N SER A 198 -8.41 -24.57 12.28
CA SER A 198 -8.38 -23.40 13.15
C SER A 198 -6.99 -23.19 13.74
N LYS A 199 -6.62 -21.93 13.95
CA LYS A 199 -5.37 -21.54 14.61
C LYS A 199 -5.55 -20.33 15.49
N LYS A 200 -5.15 -20.43 16.75
CA LYS A 200 -5.16 -19.36 17.75
C LYS A 200 -3.74 -18.85 17.99
N LEU A 201 -3.57 -17.54 17.89
CA LEU A 201 -2.32 -16.83 18.17
C LEU A 201 -2.62 -15.70 19.16
N GLY A 202 -2.45 -15.99 20.45
CA GLY A 202 -2.81 -15.06 21.52
C GLY A 202 -4.32 -14.77 21.53
N THR A 203 -4.70 -13.52 21.27
CA THR A 203 -6.11 -13.08 21.17
C THR A 203 -6.70 -13.26 19.78
N PHE A 204 -5.88 -13.52 18.76
CA PHE A 204 -6.31 -13.69 17.38
C PHE A 204 -6.66 -15.16 17.09
N THR A 205 -7.74 -15.38 16.35
CA THR A 205 -8.15 -16.72 15.90
C THR A 205 -8.41 -16.68 14.40
N LEU A 206 -7.71 -17.53 13.65
CA LEU A 206 -7.95 -17.81 12.25
C LEU A 206 -8.80 -19.08 12.12
N LYS A 207 -9.88 -18.99 11.36
CA LYS A 207 -10.66 -20.15 10.89
C LYS A 207 -10.53 -20.23 9.38
N VAL A 208 -10.31 -21.43 8.88
CA VAL A 208 -10.13 -21.71 7.46
C VAL A 208 -11.09 -22.81 7.06
N GLU A 209 -11.88 -22.55 6.02
CA GLU A 209 -12.76 -23.54 5.43
C GLU A 209 -11.99 -24.47 4.48
N GLY A 210 -12.51 -25.68 4.28
CA GLY A 210 -11.92 -26.65 3.38
C GLY A 210 -11.82 -26.14 1.95
N GLY A 211 -10.70 -26.44 1.29
CA GLY A 211 -10.44 -25.97 -0.07
C GLY A 211 -9.51 -26.89 -0.84
N VAL A 212 -9.45 -26.65 -2.15
CA VAL A 212 -8.76 -27.49 -3.12
C VAL A 212 -7.97 -26.60 -4.07
N LEU A 213 -6.76 -27.02 -4.43
CA LEU A 213 -5.93 -26.43 -5.47
C LEU A 213 -5.45 -27.52 -6.43
N HIS A 214 -5.63 -27.27 -7.73
CA HIS A 214 -5.19 -28.18 -8.78
C HIS A 214 -3.81 -27.79 -9.31
N LYS A 215 -3.18 -28.75 -9.98
CA LYS A 215 -1.90 -28.54 -10.65
C LYS A 215 -2.05 -27.48 -11.75
N GLY A 216 -1.14 -26.51 -11.77
CA GLY A 216 -1.16 -25.41 -12.75
C GLY A 216 -2.05 -24.23 -12.37
N GLU A 217 -2.75 -24.28 -11.23
CA GLU A 217 -3.55 -23.16 -10.74
C GLU A 217 -2.71 -22.14 -9.96
N VAL A 218 -3.12 -20.88 -10.03
CA VAL A 218 -2.65 -19.80 -9.17
C VAL A 218 -3.83 -19.32 -8.33
N ALA A 219 -3.77 -19.58 -7.02
CA ALA A 219 -4.71 -19.03 -6.05
C ALA A 219 -4.15 -17.76 -5.40
N CYS A 220 -5.00 -16.76 -5.18
CA CYS A 220 -4.64 -15.51 -4.54
C CYS A 220 -5.44 -15.33 -3.25
N ALA A 221 -4.76 -15.09 -2.13
CA ALA A 221 -5.38 -14.73 -0.87
C ALA A 221 -5.29 -13.21 -0.66
N LEU A 222 -6.43 -12.54 -0.56
CA LEU A 222 -6.55 -11.09 -0.41
C LEU A 222 -7.35 -10.76 0.86
N GLY A 223 -7.10 -9.58 1.42
CA GLY A 223 -7.83 -9.10 2.60
C GLY A 223 -7.03 -8.07 3.40
N PRO A 224 -7.63 -7.49 4.45
CA PRO A 224 -6.99 -6.50 5.33
C PRO A 224 -5.72 -7.01 6.00
N ASN A 225 -4.86 -6.10 6.44
CA ASN A 225 -3.72 -6.47 7.27
C ASN A 225 -4.18 -7.03 8.63
N GLY A 226 -3.41 -7.98 9.18
CA GLY A 226 -3.77 -8.63 10.45
C GLY A 226 -4.85 -9.72 10.36
N ILE A 227 -5.51 -9.93 9.21
CA ILE A 227 -6.60 -10.92 9.09
C ILE A 227 -6.14 -12.39 8.99
N GLY A 228 -4.83 -12.66 9.11
CA GLY A 228 -4.29 -14.03 9.11
C GLY A 228 -3.82 -14.56 7.76
N LYS A 229 -3.67 -13.73 6.71
CA LYS A 229 -3.15 -14.16 5.40
C LYS A 229 -1.81 -14.90 5.50
N THR A 230 -0.85 -14.32 6.23
CA THR A 230 0.48 -14.91 6.44
C THR A 230 0.41 -16.18 7.26
N THR A 231 -0.47 -16.22 8.27
CA THR A 231 -0.74 -17.43 9.06
C THR A 231 -1.30 -18.55 8.18
N PHE A 232 -2.25 -18.24 7.29
CA PHE A 232 -2.79 -19.20 6.32
C PHE A 232 -1.71 -19.77 5.41
N VAL A 233 -0.83 -18.93 4.85
CA VAL A 233 0.31 -19.41 4.04
C VAL A 233 1.25 -20.29 4.86
N LYS A 234 1.54 -19.93 6.12
CA LYS A 234 2.38 -20.74 7.01
C LYS A 234 1.76 -22.11 7.35
N LEU A 235 0.43 -22.17 7.52
CA LEU A 235 -0.32 -23.41 7.68
C LEU A 235 -0.24 -24.27 6.42
N LEU A 236 -0.49 -23.69 5.24
CA LEU A 236 -0.38 -24.41 3.96
C LEU A 236 1.05 -24.89 3.67
N ALA A 237 2.06 -24.15 4.12
CA ALA A 237 3.47 -24.51 3.95
C ALA A 237 3.97 -25.54 4.95
N GLY A 238 3.18 -25.91 5.96
CA GLY A 238 3.59 -26.84 7.02
C GLY A 238 4.60 -26.26 8.02
N SER A 239 4.92 -24.96 7.91
CA SER A 239 5.76 -24.25 8.87
C SER A 239 5.04 -23.90 10.18
N LEU A 240 3.71 -24.03 10.18
CA LEU A 240 2.86 -23.84 11.35
C LEU A 240 1.81 -24.95 11.35
N GLU A 241 1.62 -25.61 12.49
CA GLU A 241 0.57 -26.62 12.63
C GLU A 241 -0.75 -25.98 13.08
N PRO A 242 -1.91 -26.44 12.57
CA PRO A 242 -3.22 -25.99 13.07
C PRO A 242 -3.44 -26.49 14.51
N ASP A 243 -4.26 -25.78 15.28
CA ASP A 243 -4.68 -26.26 16.61
C ASP A 243 -5.80 -27.30 16.50
N GLU A 244 -6.69 -27.12 15.51
CA GLU A 244 -7.73 -28.08 15.14
C GLU A 244 -7.76 -28.25 13.62
N GLY A 245 -8.09 -29.46 13.16
CA GLY A 245 -8.20 -29.78 11.74
C GLY A 245 -6.89 -30.27 11.13
N PHE A 246 -6.79 -30.20 9.81
CA PHE A 246 -5.68 -30.80 9.06
C PHE A 246 -5.14 -29.85 7.96
N ALA A 247 -3.81 -29.66 7.97
CA ALA A 247 -3.08 -28.83 7.00
C ALA A 247 -2.41 -29.67 5.90
N PRO A 248 -2.46 -29.27 4.62
CA PRO A 248 -2.21 -30.15 3.47
C PRO A 248 -0.83 -30.80 3.41
N THR A 249 0.21 -30.11 3.88
CA THR A 249 1.60 -30.59 3.83
C THR A 249 1.86 -31.85 4.65
N SER A 250 1.06 -32.13 5.68
CA SER A 250 1.21 -33.36 6.47
C SER A 250 0.62 -34.61 5.78
N LEU A 251 -0.13 -34.49 4.67
CA LEU A 251 -0.70 -35.64 3.95
C LEU A 251 0.01 -35.99 2.63
N PHE A 252 0.70 -35.05 1.98
CA PHE A 252 1.09 -35.24 0.57
C PHE A 252 2.59 -35.25 0.27
N GLY A 253 3.47 -35.09 1.26
CA GLY A 253 4.93 -35.12 1.05
C GLY A 253 5.42 -34.07 0.03
N LEU A 254 4.67 -32.98 -0.12
CA LEU A 254 4.94 -31.93 -1.11
C LEU A 254 6.15 -31.10 -0.70
N LYS A 255 7.04 -30.84 -1.67
CA LYS A 255 8.12 -29.85 -1.49
C LYS A 255 7.53 -28.45 -1.67
N VAL A 256 7.42 -27.71 -0.56
CA VAL A 256 6.94 -26.33 -0.58
C VAL A 256 8.13 -25.37 -0.55
N SER A 257 8.19 -24.47 -1.54
CA SER A 257 9.08 -23.30 -1.50
C SER A 257 8.30 -22.10 -1.01
N HIS A 258 8.64 -21.58 0.17
CA HIS A 258 7.95 -20.46 0.81
C HIS A 258 8.87 -19.24 0.87
N LYS A 259 8.41 -18.11 0.32
CA LYS A 259 9.06 -16.80 0.49
C LYS A 259 8.37 -16.05 1.63
N PRO A 260 8.99 -15.91 2.82
CA PRO A 260 8.34 -15.28 3.96
C PRO A 260 8.12 -13.78 3.74
N GLN A 261 7.14 -13.22 4.46
CA GLN A 261 6.81 -11.80 4.38
C GLN A 261 7.93 -10.91 4.95
N TYR A 262 8.65 -11.38 5.97
CA TYR A 262 9.78 -10.68 6.58
C TYR A 262 11.05 -11.50 6.42
N LEU A 263 12.11 -10.86 5.91
CA LEU A 263 13.41 -11.52 5.69
C LEU A 263 14.13 -11.91 6.99
N THR A 264 13.70 -11.38 8.14
CA THR A 264 14.19 -11.80 9.46
C THR A 264 13.75 -13.22 9.83
N GLU A 265 12.86 -13.84 9.05
CA GLU A 265 12.39 -15.23 9.22
C GLU A 265 13.13 -16.23 8.29
N LEU A 266 14.20 -15.80 7.61
CA LEU A 266 15.09 -16.66 6.81
C LEU A 266 16.33 -17.12 7.59
#